data_AF-A0A2V6AP63-F1
#
_entry.id   AF-A0A2V6AP63-F1
#
_cell.length_a   1.000
_cell.length_b   1.000
_cell.length_c   1.000
_cell.angle_alpha   90.00
_cell.angle_beta   90.00
_cell.angle_gamma   90.00
#
_symmetry.space_group_name_H-M   'P 1'
#
loop_
_entity.id
_entity.type
_entity.pdbx_description
1 polymer ?
#
loop_
_entity_poly.entity_id
_entity_poly.type
_entity_poly.pdbx_seq_one_letter_code
_entity_poly.pdbx_strand_id
1 'polypeptide(L)'
;MTGSGVTSYAKKTAAELSLFRLLDPKVLADPYRLYHRLRREDPVHWDPFLHSWVVTRYADVVRVLRDFSAQRAPTAEQLTALGLEVLNPVAKVMVKQMLFLDPPEHARIRSLASAAFTPQRVGALRAHIREIVKDLVARVRRKGRIDVIADLAEPLPCIVSAEMLGVPVEDHHQLKLWSQDFAEVLGNFQHNPDRAPKILKTTEEMTAYFRSSMRTQNLRPDGLVSSLMNAEI
;
A
#
# COMPACT_ATOMS: atom_id res chain seq x y z
N MET A 1 3.01 19.65 -47.46
CA MET A 1 3.83 18.70 -46.67
C MET A 1 4.18 19.34 -45.33
N THR A 2 3.28 19.27 -44.35
CA THR A 2 3.49 19.83 -42.99
C THR A 2 2.64 19.02 -42.02
N GLY A 3 3.18 17.91 -41.51
CA GLY A 3 2.40 17.02 -40.63
C GLY A 3 3.18 15.95 -39.85
N SER A 4 4.48 15.75 -40.12
CA SER A 4 5.26 14.70 -39.42
C SER A 4 6.02 15.21 -38.18
N GLY A 5 6.32 16.50 -38.08
CA GLY A 5 7.16 17.06 -37.01
C GLY A 5 6.45 17.17 -35.64
N VAL A 6 5.18 17.57 -35.63
CA VAL A 6 4.40 17.76 -34.39
C VAL A 6 4.16 16.43 -33.67
N THR A 7 3.88 15.37 -34.43
CA THR A 7 3.62 14.01 -33.92
C THR A 7 4.88 13.35 -33.36
N SER A 8 6.05 13.66 -33.91
CA SER A 8 7.36 13.16 -33.43
C SER A 8 7.77 13.85 -32.12
N TYR A 9 7.55 15.16 -32.01
CA TYR A 9 7.88 15.92 -30.80
C TYR A 9 7.01 15.49 -29.62
N ALA A 10 5.68 15.41 -29.80
CA ALA A 10 4.75 14.98 -28.76
C ALA A 10 5.05 13.57 -28.20
N LYS A 11 5.45 12.62 -29.05
CA LYS A 11 5.87 11.28 -28.62
C LYS A 11 7.17 11.29 -27.81
N LYS A 12 8.11 12.17 -28.16
CA LYS A 12 9.40 12.30 -27.46
C LYS A 12 9.22 12.95 -26.08
N THR A 13 8.37 13.97 -25.97
CA THR A 13 8.05 14.62 -24.68
C THR A 13 7.33 13.64 -23.74
N ALA A 14 6.41 12.82 -24.26
CA ALA A 14 5.71 11.81 -23.46
C ALA A 14 6.65 10.73 -22.88
N ALA A 15 7.65 10.28 -23.64
CA ALA A 15 8.65 9.32 -23.13
C ALA A 15 9.64 9.96 -22.12
N GLU A 16 9.85 11.28 -22.19
CA GLU A 16 10.69 12.01 -21.24
C GLU A 16 9.99 12.30 -19.91
N LEU A 17 8.67 12.49 -19.92
CA LEU A 17 7.86 12.80 -18.74
C LEU A 17 7.21 11.55 -18.10
N SER A 18 7.42 10.36 -18.67
CA SER A 18 6.88 9.12 -18.12
C SER A 18 7.58 8.68 -16.83
N LEU A 19 6.80 8.14 -15.90
CA LEU A 19 7.24 7.47 -14.69
C LEU A 19 7.99 6.15 -14.96
N PHE A 20 7.99 5.64 -16.21
CA PHE A 20 8.92 4.59 -16.64
C PHE A 20 10.38 4.89 -16.26
N ARG A 21 10.75 6.18 -16.24
CA ARG A 21 12.08 6.64 -15.83
C ARG A 21 12.45 6.24 -14.41
N LEU A 22 11.48 6.00 -13.52
CA LEU A 22 11.73 5.52 -12.15
C LEU A 22 12.31 4.11 -12.09
N LEU A 23 12.36 3.38 -13.21
CA LEU A 23 13.10 2.12 -13.32
C LEU A 23 14.63 2.32 -13.39
N ASP A 24 15.10 3.52 -13.74
CA ASP A 24 16.52 3.88 -13.63
C ASP A 24 16.85 4.19 -12.16
N PRO A 25 17.78 3.46 -11.52
CA PRO A 25 18.16 3.69 -10.12
C PRO A 25 18.61 5.13 -9.82
N LYS A 26 19.20 5.82 -10.80
CA LYS A 26 19.63 7.21 -10.61
C LYS A 26 18.44 8.17 -10.54
N VAL A 27 17.41 7.93 -11.35
CA VAL A 27 16.18 8.73 -11.31
C VAL A 27 15.36 8.36 -10.08
N LEU A 28 15.31 7.09 -9.70
CA LEU A 28 14.62 6.66 -8.49
C LEU A 28 15.22 7.29 -7.22
N ALA A 29 16.54 7.47 -7.18
CA ALA A 29 17.25 8.13 -6.08
C ALA A 29 16.99 9.65 -5.99
N ASP A 30 16.71 10.33 -7.12
CA ASP A 30 16.35 11.76 -7.18
C ASP A 30 15.21 12.00 -8.20
N PRO A 31 13.96 11.61 -7.88
CA PRO A 31 12.85 11.68 -8.84
C PRO A 31 12.28 13.11 -8.95
N TYR A 32 12.72 14.02 -8.09
CA TYR A 32 12.14 15.35 -7.97
C TYR A 32 12.34 16.20 -9.21
N ARG A 33 13.41 15.95 -9.98
CA ARG A 33 13.64 16.62 -11.28
C ARG A 33 12.55 16.26 -12.29
N LEU A 34 12.20 14.98 -12.40
CA LEU A 34 11.10 14.50 -13.25
C LEU A 34 9.77 15.09 -12.78
N TYR A 35 9.47 15.02 -11.47
CA TYR A 35 8.24 15.58 -10.92
C TYR A 35 8.14 17.10 -11.12
N HIS A 36 9.25 17.84 -11.07
CA HIS A 36 9.27 19.27 -11.34
C HIS A 36 8.91 19.57 -12.80
N ARG A 37 9.46 18.81 -13.76
CA ARG A 37 9.09 18.93 -15.18
C ARG A 37 7.61 18.62 -15.40
N LEU A 38 7.12 17.50 -14.88
CA LEU A 38 5.70 17.13 -14.94
C LEU A 38 4.80 18.28 -14.44
N ARG A 39 5.06 18.83 -13.25
CA ARG A 39 4.26 19.95 -12.69
C ARG A 39 4.22 21.20 -13.56
N ARG A 40 5.32 21.48 -14.26
CA ARG A 40 5.51 22.71 -15.04
C ARG A 40 5.01 22.57 -16.48
N GLU A 41 5.36 21.46 -17.12
CA GLU A 41 5.19 21.24 -18.56
C GLU A 41 3.87 20.52 -18.87
N ASP A 42 3.48 19.51 -18.07
CA ASP A 42 2.29 18.69 -18.30
C ASP A 42 1.72 18.14 -16.98
N PRO A 43 0.99 18.97 -16.20
CA PRO A 43 0.65 18.66 -14.80
C PRO A 43 -0.40 17.56 -14.61
N VAL A 44 -1.15 17.26 -15.67
CA VAL A 44 -2.12 16.16 -15.78
C VAL A 44 -1.71 15.35 -17.01
N HIS A 45 -0.69 14.52 -16.82
CA HIS A 45 0.00 13.82 -17.89
C HIS A 45 -0.62 12.44 -18.12
N TRP A 46 -0.94 12.09 -19.37
CA TRP A 46 -1.22 10.68 -19.70
C TRP A 46 0.11 9.94 -19.84
N ASP A 47 0.41 9.05 -18.88
CA ASP A 47 1.60 8.22 -18.92
C ASP A 47 1.35 6.95 -19.74
N PRO A 48 2.01 6.79 -20.90
CA PRO A 48 1.78 5.64 -21.78
C PRO A 48 2.34 4.32 -21.23
N PHE A 49 3.29 4.35 -20.30
CA PHE A 49 3.83 3.15 -19.66
C PHE A 49 2.89 2.65 -18.57
N LEU A 50 2.35 3.56 -17.76
CA LEU A 50 1.38 3.20 -16.72
C LEU A 50 -0.05 3.04 -17.24
N HIS A 51 -0.31 3.42 -18.51
CA HIS A 51 -1.65 3.52 -19.08
C HIS A 51 -2.62 4.26 -18.14
N SER A 52 -2.14 5.35 -17.54
CA SER A 52 -2.83 6.06 -16.45
C SER A 52 -2.54 7.56 -16.48
N TRP A 53 -3.45 8.35 -15.91
CA TRP A 53 -3.23 9.77 -15.69
C TRP A 53 -2.35 10.01 -14.45
N VAL A 54 -1.31 10.81 -14.61
CA VAL A 54 -0.38 11.24 -13.57
C VAL A 54 -0.64 12.71 -13.25
N VAL A 55 -1.11 12.97 -12.03
CA VAL A 55 -1.47 14.31 -11.56
C VAL A 55 -0.41 14.79 -10.56
N THR A 56 0.18 15.97 -10.80
CA THR A 56 1.39 16.38 -10.08
C THR A 56 1.31 17.73 -9.36
N ARG A 57 0.35 18.60 -9.72
CA ARG A 57 0.13 19.86 -8.98
C ARG A 57 -0.70 19.60 -7.73
N TYR A 58 -0.34 20.25 -6.62
CA TYR A 58 -0.97 20.04 -5.32
C TYR A 58 -2.50 20.20 -5.37
N ALA A 59 -3.01 21.29 -5.96
CA ALA A 59 -4.44 21.56 -6.05
C ALA A 59 -5.19 20.46 -6.83
N ASP A 60 -4.61 19.97 -7.92
CA ASP A 60 -5.20 18.92 -8.74
C ASP A 60 -5.17 17.57 -8.02
N VAL A 61 -4.08 17.24 -7.33
CA VAL A 61 -3.98 16.03 -6.49
C VAL A 61 -5.04 16.03 -5.38
N VAL A 62 -5.18 17.14 -4.65
CA VAL A 62 -6.20 17.28 -3.60
C VAL A 62 -7.61 17.12 -4.18
N ARG A 63 -7.88 17.70 -5.35
CA ARG A 63 -9.15 17.55 -6.05
C ARG A 63 -9.43 16.09 -6.39
N VAL A 64 -8.45 15.39 -6.97
CA VAL A 64 -8.60 13.96 -7.29
C VAL A 64 -8.88 13.13 -6.04
N LEU A 65 -8.12 13.33 -4.97
CA LEU A 65 -8.30 12.60 -3.71
C LEU A 65 -9.65 12.86 -3.02
N ARG A 66 -10.32 13.98 -3.33
CA ARG A 66 -11.60 14.37 -2.72
C ARG A 66 -12.81 14.00 -3.59
N ASP A 67 -12.70 14.20 -4.90
CA ASP A 67 -13.84 14.22 -5.80
C ASP A 67 -13.98 12.95 -6.67
N PHE A 68 -12.93 12.11 -6.75
CA PHE A 68 -12.94 10.91 -7.59
C PHE A 68 -13.13 9.64 -6.76
N SER A 69 -13.73 8.64 -7.41
CA SER A 69 -13.99 7.33 -6.83
C SER A 69 -12.70 6.60 -6.45
N ALA A 70 -12.71 5.97 -5.29
CA ALA A 70 -11.68 5.04 -4.84
C ALA A 70 -11.88 3.61 -5.40
N GLN A 71 -13.03 3.31 -6.03
CA GLN A 71 -13.35 1.99 -6.59
C GLN A 71 -12.55 1.71 -7.87
N ARG A 72 -11.29 1.35 -7.69
CA ARG A 72 -10.32 1.08 -8.77
C ARG A 72 -9.73 -0.33 -8.73
N ALA A 73 -10.18 -1.19 -7.82
CA ALA A 73 -9.82 -2.60 -7.80
C ALA A 73 -10.74 -3.39 -8.75
N PRO A 74 -10.20 -4.24 -9.63
CA PRO A 74 -11.03 -5.02 -10.53
C PRO A 74 -11.84 -6.08 -9.77
N THR A 75 -13.10 -6.27 -10.16
CA THR A 75 -13.95 -7.34 -9.63
C THR A 75 -13.54 -8.70 -10.20
N ALA A 76 -13.99 -9.79 -9.58
CA ALA A 76 -13.75 -11.14 -10.09
C ALA A 76 -14.36 -11.33 -11.50
N GLU A 77 -15.53 -10.76 -11.74
CA GLU A 77 -16.22 -10.82 -13.03
C GLU A 77 -15.43 -10.07 -14.11
N GLN A 78 -14.87 -8.90 -13.77
CA GLN A 78 -14.01 -8.13 -14.66
C GLN A 78 -12.72 -8.89 -14.99
N LEU A 79 -12.09 -9.54 -14.02
CA LEU A 79 -10.91 -10.36 -14.27
C LEU A 79 -11.22 -11.59 -15.12
N THR A 80 -12.34 -12.28 -14.86
CA THR A 80 -12.79 -13.41 -15.70
C THR A 80 -13.08 -12.96 -17.13
N ALA A 81 -13.70 -11.80 -17.35
CA ALA A 81 -13.93 -11.26 -18.69
C ALA A 81 -12.61 -10.96 -19.46
N LEU A 82 -11.52 -10.76 -18.72
CA LEU A 82 -10.17 -10.55 -19.26
C LEU A 82 -9.34 -11.85 -19.35
N GLY A 83 -9.91 -13.01 -19.03
CA GLY A 83 -9.19 -14.30 -18.99
C GLY A 83 -8.17 -14.42 -17.86
N LEU A 84 -8.39 -13.69 -16.76
CA LEU A 84 -7.53 -13.64 -15.58
C LEU A 84 -8.22 -14.25 -14.35
N GLU A 85 -9.09 -15.25 -14.55
CA GLU A 85 -9.90 -15.87 -13.49
C GLU A 85 -9.08 -16.47 -12.35
N VAL A 86 -7.82 -16.83 -12.61
CA VAL A 86 -6.87 -17.31 -11.60
C VAL A 86 -6.68 -16.33 -10.44
N LEU A 87 -6.94 -15.04 -10.66
CA LEU A 87 -6.80 -13.96 -9.68
C LEU A 87 -8.10 -13.65 -8.91
N ASN A 88 -9.19 -14.34 -9.22
CA ASN A 88 -10.48 -14.11 -8.56
C ASN A 88 -10.41 -14.18 -7.02
N PRO A 89 -9.61 -15.07 -6.39
CA PRO A 89 -9.43 -15.05 -4.93
C PRO A 89 -8.86 -13.72 -4.42
N VAL A 90 -7.90 -13.14 -5.13
CA VAL A 90 -7.28 -11.85 -4.80
C VAL A 90 -8.31 -10.73 -4.93
N ALA A 91 -9.02 -10.67 -6.06
CA ALA A 91 -10.05 -9.67 -6.31
C ALA A 91 -11.12 -9.64 -5.20
N LYS A 92 -11.60 -10.83 -4.78
CA LYS A 92 -12.61 -10.98 -3.71
C LYS A 92 -12.17 -10.39 -2.37
N VAL A 93 -10.86 -10.33 -2.10
CA VAL A 93 -10.30 -9.68 -0.90
C VAL A 93 -10.09 -8.19 -1.16
N MET A 94 -9.50 -7.82 -2.31
CA MET A 94 -9.19 -6.44 -2.68
C MET A 94 -10.41 -5.52 -2.66
N VAL A 95 -11.52 -5.94 -3.29
CA VAL A 95 -12.75 -5.13 -3.39
C VAL A 95 -13.42 -4.86 -2.03
N LYS A 96 -13.00 -5.56 -0.97
CA LYS A 96 -13.51 -5.37 0.40
C LYS A 96 -12.62 -4.46 1.25
N GLN A 97 -11.43 -4.10 0.78
CA GLN A 97 -10.53 -3.25 1.54
C GLN A 97 -11.03 -1.81 1.51
N MET A 98 -10.98 -1.14 2.67
CA MET A 98 -11.35 0.27 2.82
C MET A 98 -10.68 1.19 1.79
N LEU A 99 -9.47 0.84 1.31
CA LEU A 99 -8.74 1.56 0.27
C LEU A 99 -9.47 1.67 -1.08
N PHE A 100 -10.42 0.77 -1.36
CA PHE A 100 -11.16 0.68 -2.64
C PHE A 100 -12.66 0.93 -2.51
N LEU A 101 -13.09 1.51 -1.39
CA LEU A 101 -14.50 1.79 -1.13
C LEU A 101 -14.77 3.29 -1.24
N ASP A 102 -15.91 3.62 -1.82
CA ASP A 102 -16.51 4.95 -1.74
C ASP A 102 -17.49 5.01 -0.54
N PRO A 103 -17.97 6.21 -0.15
CA PRO A 103 -19.14 6.32 0.71
C PRO A 103 -20.39 5.65 0.09
N PRO A 104 -21.27 5.03 0.89
CA PRO A 104 -21.26 4.97 2.35
C PRO A 104 -20.40 3.84 2.96
N GLU A 105 -20.01 2.83 2.19
CA GLU A 105 -19.30 1.65 2.70
C GLU A 105 -17.96 2.00 3.33
N HIS A 106 -17.21 2.91 2.71
CA HIS A 106 -15.97 3.43 3.28
C HIS A 106 -16.19 4.06 4.65
N ALA A 107 -17.22 4.91 4.79
CA ALA A 107 -17.52 5.60 6.04
C ALA A 107 -17.89 4.60 7.15
N ARG A 108 -18.64 3.56 6.79
CA ARG A 108 -19.03 2.46 7.69
C ARG A 108 -17.83 1.68 8.21
N ILE A 109 -16.90 1.28 7.35
CA ILE A 109 -15.70 0.55 7.80
C ILE A 109 -14.74 1.47 8.56
N ARG A 110 -14.60 2.72 8.09
CA ARG A 110 -13.73 3.72 8.73
C ARG A 110 -14.21 4.06 10.13
N SER A 111 -15.51 4.18 10.38
CA SER A 111 -16.03 4.49 11.71
C SER A 111 -15.64 3.41 12.73
N LEU A 112 -15.76 2.13 12.34
CA LEU A 112 -15.31 1.01 13.17
C LEU A 112 -13.80 1.03 13.42
N ALA A 113 -13.01 1.17 12.36
CA ALA A 113 -11.55 1.14 12.48
C ALA A 113 -11.01 2.33 13.28
N SER A 114 -11.63 3.52 13.16
CA SER A 114 -11.17 4.75 13.82
C SER A 114 -11.17 4.67 15.34
N ALA A 115 -11.98 3.80 15.94
CA ALA A 115 -11.96 3.54 17.38
C ALA A 115 -10.59 3.02 17.87
N ALA A 116 -9.81 2.38 16.99
CA ALA A 116 -8.44 1.94 17.29
C ALA A 116 -7.38 3.05 17.19
N PHE A 117 -7.69 4.18 16.54
CA PHE A 117 -6.75 5.26 16.24
C PHE A 117 -7.11 6.57 16.97
N THR A 118 -7.80 6.50 18.10
CA THR A 118 -8.12 7.70 18.89
C THR A 118 -6.86 8.35 19.46
N PRO A 119 -6.85 9.67 19.74
CA PRO A 119 -5.70 10.34 20.34
C PRO A 119 -5.20 9.68 21.64
N GLN A 120 -6.11 9.12 22.44
CA GLN A 120 -5.78 8.38 23.65
C GLN A 120 -5.01 7.09 23.34
N ARG A 121 -5.49 6.27 22.39
CA ARG A 121 -4.80 5.03 21.97
C ARG A 121 -3.45 5.34 21.34
N VAL A 122 -3.37 6.36 20.50
CA VAL A 122 -2.10 6.85 19.92
C VAL A 122 -1.14 7.36 21.01
N GLY A 123 -1.67 8.02 22.05
CA GLY A 123 -0.91 8.44 23.22
C GLY A 123 -0.27 7.28 23.98
N ALA A 124 -1.01 6.18 24.17
CA ALA A 124 -0.48 4.95 24.78
C ALA A 124 0.62 4.31 23.90
N LEU A 125 0.42 4.27 22.58
CA LEU A 125 1.42 3.77 21.63
C LEU A 125 2.74 4.55 21.70
N ARG A 126 2.72 5.86 22.01
CA ARG A 126 3.95 6.67 22.11
C ARG A 126 4.94 6.10 23.13
N ALA A 127 4.48 5.77 24.34
CA ALA A 127 5.36 5.24 25.38
C ALA A 127 5.94 3.88 24.95
N HIS A 128 5.09 3.06 24.34
CA HIS A 128 5.48 1.74 23.88
C HIS A 128 6.47 1.75 22.71
N ILE A 129 6.25 2.61 21.70
CA ILE A 129 7.18 2.84 20.59
C ILE A 129 8.55 3.26 21.10
N ARG A 130 8.63 4.07 22.17
CA ARG A 130 9.92 4.45 22.77
C ARG A 130 10.67 3.25 23.35
N GLU A 131 9.97 2.34 24.03
CA GLU A 131 10.61 1.12 24.54
C GLU A 131 11.05 0.20 23.40
N ILE A 132 10.25 0.02 22.34
CA ILE A 132 10.66 -0.76 21.17
C ILE A 132 11.93 -0.17 20.54
N VAL A 133 11.99 1.16 20.34
CA VAL A 133 13.17 1.83 19.81
C VAL A 133 14.39 1.63 20.71
N LYS A 134 14.21 1.76 22.04
CA LYS A 134 15.28 1.55 23.02
C LYS A 134 15.83 0.12 22.96
N ASP A 135 14.96 -0.87 22.84
CA ASP A 135 15.34 -2.28 22.73
C ASP A 135 16.08 -2.58 21.42
N LEU A 136 15.59 -2.05 20.30
CA LEU A 136 16.24 -2.17 18.99
C LEU A 136 17.66 -1.56 19.01
N VAL A 137 17.79 -0.34 19.56
CA VAL A 137 19.09 0.33 19.71
C VAL A 137 20.01 -0.42 20.69
N ALA A 138 19.48 -0.95 21.79
CA ALA A 138 20.26 -1.70 22.78
C ALA A 138 20.90 -2.96 22.18
N ARG A 139 20.19 -3.67 21.29
CA ARG A 139 20.69 -4.90 20.62
C ARG A 139 21.93 -4.64 19.76
N VAL A 140 22.02 -3.47 19.13
CA VAL A 140 23.14 -3.10 18.26
C VAL A 140 24.23 -2.30 18.98
N ARG A 141 23.95 -1.77 20.17
CA ARG A 141 24.90 -0.97 20.95
C ARG A 141 26.23 -1.69 21.18
N ARG A 142 26.21 -3.01 21.40
CA ARG A 142 27.42 -3.84 21.57
C ARG A 142 28.25 -3.99 20.31
N LYS A 143 27.66 -3.80 19.11
CA LYS A 143 28.35 -3.91 17.82
C LYS A 143 29.15 -2.64 17.46
N GLY A 144 28.92 -1.52 18.15
CA GLY A 144 29.57 -0.22 17.87
C GLY A 144 29.20 0.41 16.52
N ARG A 145 28.24 -0.18 15.79
CA ARG A 145 27.72 0.26 14.49
C ARG A 145 26.24 -0.09 14.37
N ILE A 146 25.51 0.67 13.56
CA ILE A 146 24.08 0.46 13.28
C ILE A 146 23.84 0.57 11.78
N ASP A 147 23.08 -0.37 11.23
CA ASP A 147 22.37 -0.18 9.96
C ASP A 147 20.98 0.38 10.29
N VAL A 148 20.75 1.66 10.03
CA VAL A 148 19.51 2.34 10.44
C VAL A 148 18.27 1.72 9.77
N ILE A 149 18.41 1.12 8.59
CA ILE A 149 17.29 0.46 7.93
C ILE A 149 17.04 -0.89 8.58
N ALA A 150 18.02 -1.79 8.53
CA ALA A 150 17.85 -3.19 8.97
C ALA A 150 17.64 -3.31 10.48
N ASP A 151 18.34 -2.50 11.28
CA ASP A 151 18.33 -2.61 12.74
C ASP A 151 17.25 -1.73 13.41
N LEU A 152 16.62 -0.78 12.69
CA LEU A 152 15.64 0.15 13.28
C LEU A 152 14.41 0.41 12.41
N ALA A 153 14.58 1.01 11.23
CA ALA A 153 13.46 1.52 10.43
C ALA A 153 12.57 0.42 9.84
N GLU A 154 13.14 -0.75 9.57
CA GLU A 154 12.40 -1.93 9.11
C GLU A 154 11.64 -2.64 10.24
N PRO A 155 12.27 -3.06 11.35
CA PRO A 155 11.57 -3.82 12.39
C PRO A 155 10.53 -2.99 13.16
N LEU A 156 10.80 -1.71 13.42
CA LEU A 156 9.93 -0.85 14.23
C LEU A 156 8.46 -0.80 13.75
N PRO A 157 8.15 -0.42 12.49
CA PRO A 157 6.76 -0.39 12.03
C PRO A 157 6.11 -1.78 11.99
N CYS A 158 6.88 -2.84 11.75
CA CYS A 158 6.34 -4.21 11.75
C CYS A 158 5.87 -4.62 13.14
N ILE A 159 6.70 -4.39 14.17
CA ILE A 159 6.37 -4.68 15.58
C ILE A 159 5.13 -3.89 16.00
N VAL A 160 5.14 -2.57 15.74
CA VAL A 160 4.02 -1.69 16.09
C VAL A 160 2.74 -2.12 15.37
N SER A 161 2.83 -2.51 14.09
CA SER A 161 1.65 -2.97 13.33
C SER A 161 1.07 -4.27 13.89
N ALA A 162 1.90 -5.24 14.25
CA ALA A 162 1.45 -6.49 14.86
C ALA A 162 0.67 -6.23 16.15
N GLU A 163 1.20 -5.35 17.01
CA GLU A 163 0.55 -4.97 18.27
C GLU A 163 -0.75 -4.20 18.06
N MET A 164 -0.78 -3.27 17.10
CA MET A 164 -1.98 -2.52 16.76
C MET A 164 -3.08 -3.43 16.20
N LEU A 165 -2.71 -4.42 15.39
CA LEU A 165 -3.65 -5.46 14.93
C LEU A 165 -4.13 -6.34 16.09
N GLY A 166 -3.30 -6.50 17.11
CA GLY A 166 -3.55 -7.36 18.27
C GLY A 166 -3.13 -8.79 18.03
N VAL A 167 -2.25 -9.05 17.07
CA VAL A 167 -1.72 -10.39 16.80
C VAL A 167 -0.41 -10.62 17.57
N PRO A 168 0.06 -11.87 17.74
CA PRO A 168 1.34 -12.15 18.37
C PRO A 168 2.48 -11.35 17.72
N VAL A 169 3.31 -10.69 18.53
CA VAL A 169 4.36 -9.78 18.03
C VAL A 169 5.41 -10.55 17.24
N GLU A 170 5.61 -11.82 17.54
CA GLU A 170 6.55 -12.73 16.90
C GLU A 170 6.24 -12.89 15.40
N ASP A 171 4.97 -12.71 15.02
CA ASP A 171 4.49 -12.85 13.65
C ASP A 171 4.74 -11.61 12.78
N HIS A 172 5.30 -10.52 13.33
CA HIS A 172 5.53 -9.26 12.60
C HIS A 172 6.31 -9.43 11.29
N HIS A 173 7.26 -10.36 11.24
CA HIS A 173 8.03 -10.65 10.02
C HIS A 173 7.15 -11.27 8.93
N GLN A 174 6.25 -12.19 9.30
CA GLN A 174 5.33 -12.81 8.36
C GLN A 174 4.31 -11.79 7.83
N LEU A 175 3.79 -10.92 8.70
CA LEU A 175 2.92 -9.81 8.30
C LEU A 175 3.60 -8.88 7.30
N LYS A 176 4.89 -8.58 7.50
CA LYS A 176 5.69 -7.78 6.57
C LYS A 176 5.78 -8.44 5.19
N LEU A 177 6.10 -9.74 5.14
CA LEU A 177 6.21 -10.47 3.89
C LEU A 177 4.89 -10.44 3.10
N TRP A 178 3.77 -10.73 3.78
CA TRP A 178 2.45 -10.64 3.15
C TRP A 178 2.14 -9.21 2.67
N SER A 179 2.48 -8.19 3.47
CA SER A 179 2.28 -6.78 3.08
C SER A 179 3.13 -6.39 1.86
N GLN A 180 4.35 -6.88 1.73
CA GLN A 180 5.22 -6.62 0.58
C GLN A 180 4.64 -7.26 -0.68
N ASP A 181 4.20 -8.52 -0.58
CA ASP A 181 3.56 -9.24 -1.70
C ASP A 181 2.27 -8.55 -2.16
N PHE A 182 1.45 -8.04 -1.22
CA PHE A 182 0.26 -7.28 -1.55
C PHE A 182 0.56 -5.91 -2.19
N ALA A 183 1.64 -5.23 -1.76
CA ALA A 183 2.02 -3.94 -2.36
C ALA A 183 2.36 -4.07 -3.85
N GLU A 184 2.88 -5.22 -4.26
CA GLU A 184 3.20 -5.51 -5.67
C GLU A 184 1.94 -5.62 -6.54
N VAL A 185 0.81 -6.07 -5.97
CA VAL A 185 -0.51 -6.09 -6.63
C VAL A 185 -0.99 -4.67 -6.94
N LEU A 186 -0.73 -3.73 -6.02
CA LEU A 186 -1.20 -2.35 -6.12
C LEU A 186 -0.41 -1.50 -7.10
N GLY A 187 0.91 -1.75 -7.21
CA GLY A 187 1.83 -0.87 -7.91
C GLY A 187 2.00 -1.18 -9.40
N ASN A 188 1.96 -2.46 -9.80
CA ASN A 188 2.29 -2.80 -11.19
C ASN A 188 1.88 -4.21 -11.66
N PHE A 189 0.72 -4.70 -11.23
CA PHE A 189 0.32 -6.09 -11.51
C PHE A 189 0.36 -6.46 -13.01
N GLN A 190 -0.06 -5.54 -13.89
CA GLN A 190 -0.07 -5.75 -15.35
C GLN A 190 1.31 -6.05 -15.96
N HIS A 191 2.39 -5.65 -15.28
CA HIS A 191 3.76 -5.82 -15.75
C HIS A 191 4.52 -6.95 -15.03
N ASN A 192 3.85 -7.74 -14.19
CA ASN A 192 4.50 -8.82 -13.44
C ASN A 192 3.63 -10.09 -13.30
N PRO A 193 3.24 -10.73 -14.43
CA PRO A 193 2.30 -11.86 -14.43
C PRO A 193 2.83 -13.10 -13.67
N ASP A 194 4.15 -13.30 -13.66
CA ASP A 194 4.80 -14.43 -12.97
C ASP A 194 4.63 -14.41 -11.45
N ARG A 195 4.14 -13.31 -10.89
CA ARG A 195 3.89 -13.16 -9.45
C ARG A 195 2.52 -13.63 -9.01
N ALA A 196 1.61 -13.94 -9.94
CA ALA A 196 0.26 -14.41 -9.61
C ALA A 196 0.25 -15.60 -8.62
N PRO A 197 1.07 -16.66 -8.78
CA PRO A 197 1.09 -17.78 -7.84
C PRO A 197 1.50 -17.36 -6.42
N LYS A 198 2.47 -16.45 -6.29
CA LYS A 198 2.94 -15.94 -5.00
C LYS A 198 1.85 -15.14 -4.29
N ILE A 199 1.19 -14.23 -5.02
CA ILE A 199 0.11 -13.39 -4.49
C ILE A 199 -1.07 -14.25 -4.03
N LEU A 200 -1.43 -15.29 -4.80
CA LEU A 200 -2.49 -16.23 -4.43
C LEU A 200 -2.18 -16.96 -3.14
N LYS A 201 -0.97 -17.52 -3.03
CA LYS A 201 -0.49 -18.17 -1.81
C LYS A 201 -0.52 -17.21 -0.62
N THR A 202 0.00 -16.00 -0.77
CA THR A 202 -0.05 -14.97 0.29
C THR A 202 -1.48 -14.62 0.69
N THR A 203 -2.40 -14.50 -0.27
CA THR A 203 -3.82 -14.23 0.01
C THR A 203 -4.45 -15.35 0.82
N GLU A 204 -4.19 -16.61 0.47
CA GLU A 204 -4.67 -17.78 1.21
C GLU A 204 -4.09 -17.84 2.62
N GLU A 205 -2.76 -17.75 2.76
CA GLU A 205 -2.07 -17.83 4.05
C GLU A 205 -2.51 -16.72 5.00
N MET A 206 -2.53 -15.47 4.53
CA MET A 206 -2.97 -14.32 5.34
C MET A 206 -4.43 -14.46 5.77
N THR A 207 -5.30 -14.89 4.86
CA THR A 207 -6.73 -15.11 5.18
C THR A 207 -6.91 -16.24 6.19
N ALA A 208 -6.18 -17.34 6.03
CA ALA A 208 -6.21 -18.48 6.94
C ALA A 208 -5.70 -18.11 8.33
N TYR A 209 -4.61 -17.34 8.40
CA TYR A 209 -4.03 -16.83 9.64
C TYR A 209 -5.04 -16.01 10.43
N PHE A 210 -5.60 -14.93 9.84
CA PHE A 210 -6.56 -14.09 10.55
C PHE A 210 -7.84 -14.86 10.92
N ARG A 211 -8.34 -15.74 10.04
CA ARG A 211 -9.49 -16.61 10.40
C ARG A 211 -9.20 -17.52 11.58
N SER A 212 -8.00 -18.09 11.63
CA SER A 212 -7.56 -18.92 12.75
C SER A 212 -7.49 -18.10 14.03
N SER A 213 -6.82 -16.94 14.00
CA SER A 213 -6.69 -16.06 15.18
C SER A 213 -8.03 -15.56 15.70
N MET A 214 -8.98 -15.24 14.81
CA MET A 214 -10.36 -14.89 15.19
C MET A 214 -11.10 -16.07 15.85
N ARG A 215 -10.94 -17.29 15.30
CA ARG A 215 -11.61 -18.49 15.83
C ARG A 215 -11.04 -18.96 17.16
N THR A 216 -9.72 -18.92 17.33
CA THR A 216 -9.03 -19.35 18.55
C THR A 216 -8.95 -18.25 19.61
N GLN A 217 -9.41 -17.04 19.28
CA GLN A 217 -9.26 -15.83 20.10
C GLN A 217 -7.80 -15.58 20.51
N ASN A 218 -6.85 -15.98 19.66
CA ASN A 218 -5.43 -15.66 19.83
C ASN A 218 -5.14 -14.22 19.37
N LEU A 219 -5.90 -13.29 19.94
CA LEU A 219 -5.89 -11.88 19.63
C LEU A 219 -5.92 -11.10 20.94
N ARG A 220 -5.17 -10.02 21.01
CA ARG A 220 -5.26 -9.09 22.13
C ARG A 220 -6.65 -8.45 22.16
N PRO A 221 -7.35 -8.40 23.31
CA PRO A 221 -8.68 -7.82 23.41
C PRO A 221 -8.76 -6.34 22.98
N ASP A 222 -7.67 -5.59 23.20
CA ASP A 222 -7.55 -4.17 22.85
C ASP A 222 -7.10 -3.92 21.39
N GLY A 223 -6.74 -4.98 20.66
CA GLY A 223 -6.28 -4.91 19.28
C GLY A 223 -7.37 -4.53 18.28
N LEU A 224 -6.95 -4.05 17.10
CA LEU A 224 -7.85 -3.65 16.03
C LEU A 224 -8.72 -4.82 15.53
N VAL A 225 -8.17 -6.02 15.37
CA VAL A 225 -8.95 -7.18 14.89
C VAL A 225 -10.07 -7.52 15.88
N SER A 226 -9.75 -7.60 17.18
CA SER A 226 -10.75 -7.81 18.24
C SER A 226 -11.77 -6.69 18.30
N SER A 227 -11.33 -5.43 18.12
CA SER A 227 -12.24 -4.27 18.10
C SER A 227 -13.23 -4.36 16.94
N LEU A 228 -12.79 -4.79 15.74
CA LEU A 228 -13.65 -4.97 14.57
C LEU A 228 -14.62 -6.15 14.71
N MET A 229 -14.20 -7.25 15.35
CA MET A 229 -15.06 -8.41 15.59
C MET A 229 -16.25 -8.11 16.51
N ASN A 230 -16.03 -7.22 17.49
CA ASN A 230 -17.02 -6.88 18.52
C ASN A 230 -17.76 -5.57 18.20
N ALA A 231 -17.55 -4.99 17.02
CA ALA A 231 -18.10 -3.70 16.67
C ALA A 231 -19.56 -3.84 16.22
N GLU A 232 -20.45 -3.05 16.83
CA GLU A 232 -21.84 -2.91 16.42
C GLU A 232 -22.01 -1.58 15.66
N ILE A 233 -22.73 -1.61 14.53
CA ILE A 233 -23.15 -0.42 13.75
C ILE A 233 -24.66 -0.40 13.69
#